data_AF-A0A2X3J089-F1
#
_entry.id   AF-A0A2X3J089-F1
#
_cell.length_a   1.000
_cell.length_b   1.000
_cell.length_c   1.000
_cell.angle_alpha   90.00
_cell.angle_beta   90.00
_cell.angle_gamma   90.00
#
_symmetry.space_group_name_H-M   'P 1'
#
loop_
_entity.id
_entity.type
_entity.pdbx_description
1 polymer ?
#
loop_
_entity_poly.entity_id
_entity_poly.type
_entity_poly.pdbx_seq_one_letter_code
_entity_poly.pdbx_strand_id
1 'polypeptide(L)'
;MGGIRSTGLTAALGIASWVERLYREHFPALFPLIPTAELRWPTMPMLSEYESRDYSCAGNGGIVCHCELVTRRELEAAFDSAVPPECIGGLRRRTRVMMGRCNGFFCSNHVAEIVGERLNNSLVVGKVK
;
A
#
# COMPACT_ATOMS: atom_id res chain seq x y z
N MET A 1 15.40 8.91 16.40
CA MET A 1 14.84 9.92 15.48
C MET A 1 13.33 9.80 15.49
N GLY A 2 12.61 10.82 15.95
CA GLY A 2 11.15 10.82 16.05
C GLY A 2 10.61 12.24 16.20
N GLY A 3 9.30 12.44 16.05
CA GLY A 3 8.65 13.74 16.28
C GLY A 3 8.55 14.68 15.06
N ILE A 4 8.80 14.19 13.84
CA ILE A 4 8.58 14.97 12.61
C ILE A 4 7.08 15.04 12.33
N ARG A 5 6.47 16.22 12.50
CA ARG A 5 5.01 16.38 12.48
C ARG A 5 4.40 16.66 11.10
N SER A 6 5.18 17.03 10.07
CA SER A 6 4.59 17.31 8.73
C SER A 6 5.49 17.09 7.50
N THR A 7 6.81 17.11 7.61
CA THR A 7 7.72 17.01 6.44
C THR A 7 8.24 15.59 6.19
N GLY A 8 7.62 14.55 6.75
CA GLY A 8 8.17 13.19 6.75
C GLY A 8 8.60 12.68 5.37
N LEU A 9 7.76 12.86 4.35
CA LEU A 9 8.09 12.43 2.98
C LEU A 9 9.09 13.36 2.29
N THR A 10 8.87 14.67 2.36
CA THR A 10 9.71 15.66 1.66
C THR A 10 11.11 15.77 2.25
N ALA A 11 11.26 15.56 3.56
CA ALA A 11 12.54 15.57 4.26
C ALA A 11 13.23 14.20 4.31
N ALA A 12 12.60 13.13 3.81
CA ALA A 12 13.07 11.75 4.00
C ALA A 12 14.53 11.55 3.58
N LEU A 13 14.91 12.05 2.39
CA LEU A 13 16.28 11.92 1.88
C LEU A 13 17.28 12.73 2.71
N GLY A 14 16.94 13.96 3.10
CA GLY A 14 17.81 14.79 3.94
C GLY A 14 18.01 14.18 5.33
N ILE A 15 16.96 13.59 5.91
CA ILE A 15 17.03 12.85 7.16
C ILE A 15 17.93 11.62 7.01
N ALA A 16 17.79 10.86 5.92
CA ALA A 16 18.64 9.69 5.67
C ALA A 16 20.13 10.06 5.64
N SER A 17 20.49 11.10 4.89
CA SER A 17 21.88 11.60 4.84
C SER A 17 22.38 12.09 6.20
N TRP A 18 21.52 12.76 6.97
CA TRP A 18 21.88 13.22 8.32
C TRP A 18 22.11 12.07 9.30
N VAL A 19 21.27 11.03 9.27
CA VAL A 19 21.43 9.82 10.10
C VAL A 19 22.69 9.07 9.71
N GLU A 20 22.95 8.94 8.40
CA GLU A 20 24.16 8.32 7.89
C GLU A 20 25.44 9.03 8.37
N ARG A 21 25.44 10.37 8.36
CA ARG A 21 26.54 11.17 8.91
C ARG A 21 26.73 10.92 10.41
N LEU A 22 25.67 11.00 11.20
CA LEU A 22 25.75 10.74 12.64
C LEU A 22 26.26 9.33 12.96
N TYR A 23 25.85 8.35 12.17
CA TYR A 23 26.30 6.97 12.34
C TYR A 23 27.82 6.88 12.16
N ARG A 24 28.37 7.46 11.08
CA ARG A 24 29.82 7.48 10.83
C ARG A 24 30.63 8.23 11.89
N GLU A 25 30.05 9.22 12.55
CA GLU A 25 30.71 9.97 13.62
C GLU A 25 30.84 9.17 14.93
N HIS A 26 29.95 8.19 15.18
CA HIS A 26 29.86 7.50 16.47
C HIS A 26 30.15 6.00 16.41
N PHE A 27 30.10 5.39 15.22
CA PHE A 27 30.23 3.94 15.06
C PHE A 27 31.20 3.58 13.93
N PRO A 28 31.97 2.49 14.08
CA PRO A 28 32.76 1.93 12.99
C PRO A 28 31.83 1.39 11.89
N ALA A 29 32.34 1.32 10.66
CA ALA A 29 31.60 0.72 9.55
C ALA A 29 31.32 -0.77 9.83
N LEU A 30 30.04 -1.17 9.78
CA LEU A 30 29.65 -2.59 9.90
C LEU A 30 29.98 -3.40 8.65
N PHE A 31 29.95 -2.76 7.49
CA PHE A 31 30.25 -3.36 6.19
C PHE A 31 30.75 -2.28 5.23
N PRO A 32 31.53 -2.65 4.20
CA PRO A 32 31.87 -1.73 3.12
C PRO A 32 30.57 -1.28 2.42
N LEU A 33 30.40 0.04 2.27
CA LEU A 33 29.29 0.57 1.51
C LEU A 33 29.52 0.26 0.03
N ILE A 34 28.62 -0.54 -0.55
CA ILE A 34 28.63 -0.87 -1.99
C ILE A 34 27.34 -0.28 -2.57
N PRO A 35 27.39 0.94 -3.14
CA PRO A 35 26.25 1.52 -3.82
C PRO A 35 25.81 0.62 -4.97
N THR A 36 24.49 0.44 -5.13
CA THR A 36 23.97 -0.26 -6.31
C THR A 36 24.32 0.53 -7.57
N ALA A 37 24.83 -0.16 -8.60
CA ALA A 37 25.12 0.47 -9.89
C ALA A 37 23.84 0.93 -10.60
N GLU A 38 22.72 0.27 -10.32
CA GLU A 38 21.41 0.57 -10.88
C GLU A 38 20.36 0.68 -9.77
N LEU A 39 19.64 1.80 -9.75
CA LEU A 39 18.51 2.02 -8.84
C LEU A 39 17.24 1.47 -9.48
N ARG A 40 16.60 0.51 -8.82
CA ARG A 40 15.28 0.02 -9.21
C ARG A 40 14.21 0.80 -8.47
N TRP A 41 13.52 1.68 -9.19
CA TRP A 41 12.39 2.42 -8.64
C TRP A 41 11.16 1.50 -8.52
N PRO A 42 10.48 1.47 -7.37
CA PRO A 42 9.25 0.69 -7.25
C PRO A 42 8.17 1.32 -8.12
N THR A 43 7.58 0.52 -9.01
CA THR A 43 6.41 0.95 -9.79
C THR A 43 5.17 0.79 -8.92
N MET A 44 4.50 1.90 -8.64
CA MET A 44 3.24 1.89 -7.89
C MET A 44 2.05 1.84 -8.85
N PRO A 45 0.98 1.10 -8.52
CA PRO A 45 -0.24 1.13 -9.31
C PRO A 45 -0.83 2.55 -9.31
N MET A 46 -1.48 2.92 -10.41
CA MET A 46 -2.18 4.20 -10.52
C MET A 46 -3.44 4.19 -9.65
N LEU A 47 -3.49 5.08 -8.63
CA LEU A 47 -4.62 5.17 -7.70
C LEU A 47 -5.46 6.44 -7.86
N SER A 48 -5.08 7.36 -8.75
CA SER A 48 -5.89 8.56 -9.00
C SER A 48 -6.99 8.30 -10.03
N GLU A 49 -8.07 9.05 -9.91
CA GLU A 49 -9.22 9.04 -10.83
C GLU A 49 -9.00 9.93 -12.06
N TYR A 50 -7.91 10.71 -12.09
CA TYR A 50 -7.59 11.64 -13.18
C TYR A 50 -6.76 10.99 -14.30
N GLU A 51 -6.27 9.78 -14.08
CA GLU A 51 -5.48 9.02 -15.04
C GLU A 51 -6.18 7.71 -15.39
N SER A 52 -5.69 7.02 -16.41
CA SER A 52 -6.19 5.68 -16.74
C SER A 52 -5.94 4.70 -15.58
N ARG A 53 -7.01 4.05 -15.13
CA ARG A 53 -7.01 3.08 -14.03
C ARG A 53 -7.88 1.88 -14.37
N ASP A 54 -7.72 0.79 -13.62
CA ASP A 54 -8.28 -0.52 -13.94
C ASP A 54 -9.80 -0.54 -14.21
N TYR A 55 -10.58 0.34 -13.57
CA TYR A 55 -12.03 0.41 -13.79
C TYR A 55 -12.43 0.74 -15.23
N SER A 56 -11.56 1.36 -16.03
CA SER A 56 -11.80 1.66 -17.45
C SER A 56 -11.36 0.51 -18.38
N CYS A 57 -10.65 -0.49 -17.87
CA CYS A 57 -10.12 -1.59 -18.66
C CYS A 57 -11.11 -2.76 -18.75
N ALA A 58 -11.13 -3.44 -19.89
CA ALA A 58 -11.86 -4.70 -20.03
C ALA A 58 -11.26 -5.78 -19.11
N GLY A 59 -12.13 -6.66 -18.58
CA GLY A 59 -11.72 -7.79 -17.76
C GLY A 59 -11.21 -7.41 -16.36
N ASN A 60 -11.61 -6.25 -15.82
CA ASN A 60 -11.25 -5.81 -14.46
C ASN A 60 -11.98 -6.56 -13.33
N GLY A 61 -12.87 -7.49 -13.66
CA GLY A 61 -13.62 -8.29 -12.69
C GLY A 61 -14.70 -7.52 -11.93
N GLY A 62 -15.04 -6.31 -12.37
CA GLY A 62 -16.11 -5.48 -11.79
C GLY A 62 -15.67 -4.62 -10.61
N ILE A 63 -16.46 -3.59 -10.31
CA ILE A 63 -16.21 -2.64 -9.21
C ILE A 63 -16.62 -3.28 -7.87
N VAL A 64 -15.69 -3.30 -6.92
CA VAL A 64 -15.90 -3.75 -5.54
C VAL A 64 -16.19 -2.56 -4.61
N CYS A 65 -15.47 -1.45 -4.76
CA CYS A 65 -15.70 -0.22 -3.99
C CYS A 65 -16.11 0.92 -4.91
N HIS A 66 -17.41 1.25 -4.90
CA HIS A 66 -17.93 2.30 -5.76
C HIS A 66 -17.36 3.69 -5.45
N CYS A 67 -17.12 4.03 -4.18
CA CYS A 67 -16.63 5.35 -3.81
C CYS A 67 -15.20 5.66 -4.28
N GLU A 68 -14.39 4.64 -4.56
CA GLU A 68 -12.97 4.77 -4.91
C GLU A 68 -12.66 4.07 -6.25
N LEU A 69 -13.72 3.65 -6.95
CA LEU A 69 -13.71 2.91 -8.21
C LEU A 69 -12.76 1.70 -8.22
N VAL A 70 -12.61 1.05 -7.06
CA VAL A 70 -11.68 -0.09 -6.92
C VAL A 70 -12.32 -1.34 -7.50
N THR A 71 -11.60 -2.00 -8.39
CA THR A 71 -12.04 -3.22 -9.07
C THR A 71 -11.59 -4.49 -8.35
N ARG A 72 -12.18 -5.63 -8.72
CA ARG A 72 -11.74 -6.94 -8.22
C ARG A 72 -10.30 -7.25 -8.63
N ARG A 73 -9.93 -6.98 -9.88
CA ARG A 73 -8.58 -7.25 -10.38
C ARG A 73 -7.52 -6.46 -9.62
N GLU A 74 -7.81 -5.23 -9.20
CA GLU A 74 -6.89 -4.47 -8.33
C GLU A 74 -6.69 -5.10 -6.96
N LEU A 75 -7.73 -5.69 -6.36
CA LEU A 75 -7.59 -6.40 -5.08
C LEU A 75 -6.74 -7.65 -5.22
N GLU A 76 -7.01 -8.47 -6.24
CA GLU A 76 -6.24 -9.69 -6.51
C GLU A 76 -4.77 -9.34 -6.84
N ALA A 77 -4.53 -8.32 -7.67
CA ALA A 77 -3.18 -7.85 -8.01
C ALA A 77 -2.40 -7.32 -6.80
N ALA A 78 -3.09 -6.79 -5.78
CA ALA A 78 -2.42 -6.39 -4.53
C ALA A 78 -1.91 -7.61 -3.75
N PHE A 79 -2.69 -8.69 -3.71
CA PHE A 79 -2.29 -9.96 -3.09
C PHE A 79 -1.21 -10.69 -3.89
N ASP A 80 -1.20 -10.58 -5.22
CA ASP A 80 -0.20 -11.22 -6.08
C ASP A 80 1.10 -10.40 -6.21
N SER A 81 1.22 -9.27 -5.50
CA SER A 81 2.40 -8.41 -5.59
C SER A 81 3.58 -8.92 -4.77
N ALA A 82 4.78 -8.42 -5.08
CA ALA A 82 6.02 -8.79 -4.38
C ALA A 82 5.99 -8.53 -2.86
N VAL A 83 5.15 -7.60 -2.41
CA VAL A 83 4.88 -7.35 -0.99
C VAL A 83 3.36 -7.37 -0.79
N PRO A 84 2.77 -8.56 -0.53
CA PRO A 84 1.33 -8.67 -0.34
C PRO A 84 0.87 -7.96 0.94
N PRO A 85 -0.38 -7.48 1.01
CA PRO A 85 -0.91 -6.91 2.24
C PRO A 85 -1.12 -8.02 3.29
N GLU A 86 -0.64 -7.79 4.51
CA GLU A 86 -0.81 -8.72 5.65
C GLU A 86 -1.97 -8.34 6.59
N CYS A 87 -2.64 -7.22 6.30
CA CYS A 87 -3.83 -6.78 7.03
C CYS A 87 -4.72 -5.91 6.15
N ILE A 88 -5.97 -5.68 6.60
CA ILE A 88 -6.91 -4.83 5.87
C ILE A 88 -6.36 -3.41 5.67
N GLY A 89 -5.66 -2.86 6.67
CA GLY A 89 -5.04 -1.54 6.54
C GLY A 89 -3.98 -1.50 5.42
N GLY A 90 -3.26 -2.60 5.21
CA GLY A 90 -2.34 -2.75 4.08
C GLY A 90 -3.09 -2.72 2.74
N LEU A 91 -4.14 -3.54 2.63
CA LEU A 91 -4.97 -3.60 1.42
C LEU A 91 -5.58 -2.22 1.08
N ARG A 92 -6.15 -1.53 2.08
CA ARG A 92 -6.71 -0.18 1.94
C ARG A 92 -5.69 0.81 1.40
N ARG A 93 -4.46 0.83 1.93
CA ARG A 93 -3.40 1.74 1.43
C ARG A 93 -2.93 1.40 0.02
N ARG A 94 -2.97 0.12 -0.36
CA ARG A 94 -2.54 -0.36 -1.68
C ARG A 94 -3.56 -0.10 -2.79
N THR A 95 -4.85 -0.07 -2.48
CA THR A 95 -5.92 -0.03 -3.50
C THR A 95 -6.94 1.09 -3.29
N ARG A 96 -6.92 1.76 -2.13
CA ARG A 96 -7.95 2.71 -1.65
C ARG A 96 -9.32 2.08 -1.34
N VAL A 97 -9.44 0.76 -1.37
CA VAL A 97 -10.71 0.09 -1.03
C VAL A 97 -11.15 0.51 0.38
N MET A 98 -12.47 0.73 0.60
CA MET A 98 -13.01 1.16 1.90
C MET A 98 -12.46 2.51 2.42
N MET A 99 -11.86 3.36 1.55
CA MET A 99 -11.34 4.68 1.94
C MET A 99 -12.15 5.87 1.41
N GLY A 100 -13.19 5.59 0.59
CA GLY A 100 -14.07 6.63 0.09
C GLY A 100 -15.09 7.09 1.13
N ARG A 101 -16.06 7.92 0.68
CA ARG A 101 -17.06 8.57 1.55
C ARG A 101 -17.78 7.63 2.53
N CYS A 102 -18.06 6.40 2.12
CA CYS A 102 -18.76 5.41 2.97
C CYS A 102 -17.87 4.69 3.99
N ASN A 103 -16.55 4.92 3.98
CA ASN A 103 -15.57 4.28 4.87
C ASN A 103 -15.68 2.74 4.93
N GLY A 104 -16.08 2.11 3.83
CA GLY A 104 -16.24 0.66 3.74
C GLY A 104 -17.61 0.12 4.14
N PHE A 105 -18.56 0.97 4.56
CA PHE A 105 -19.90 0.52 4.97
C PHE A 105 -20.57 -0.39 3.94
N PHE A 106 -20.54 -0.02 2.66
CA PHE A 106 -21.21 -0.78 1.59
C PHE A 106 -20.38 -1.90 0.97
N CYS A 107 -19.04 -1.78 0.96
CA CYS A 107 -18.18 -2.74 0.26
C CYS A 107 -17.49 -3.74 1.18
N SER A 108 -17.52 -3.54 2.51
CA SER A 108 -16.79 -4.37 3.47
C SER A 108 -17.12 -5.87 3.38
N ASN A 109 -18.39 -6.26 3.21
CA ASN A 109 -18.75 -7.66 3.08
C ASN A 109 -18.19 -8.30 1.80
N HIS A 110 -18.32 -7.62 0.66
CA HIS A 110 -17.77 -8.12 -0.61
C HIS A 110 -16.23 -8.17 -0.56
N VAL A 111 -15.59 -7.21 0.11
CA VAL A 111 -14.14 -7.25 0.37
C VAL A 111 -13.79 -8.44 1.27
N ALA A 112 -14.58 -8.73 2.31
CA ALA A 112 -14.36 -9.90 3.19
C ALA A 112 -14.41 -11.21 2.39
N GLU A 113 -15.37 -11.34 1.48
CA GLU A 113 -15.53 -12.51 0.61
C GLU A 113 -14.33 -12.70 -0.33
N ILE A 114 -13.83 -11.61 -0.93
CA ILE A 114 -12.64 -11.66 -1.80
C ILE A 114 -11.37 -11.94 -0.99
N VAL A 115 -11.23 -11.33 0.18
CA VAL A 115 -10.10 -11.57 1.08
C VAL A 115 -10.08 -13.03 1.53
N GLY A 116 -11.23 -13.59 1.87
CA GLY A 116 -11.35 -14.96 2.37
C GLY A 116 -10.40 -15.20 3.55
N GLU A 117 -9.55 -16.22 3.41
CA GLU A 117 -8.59 -16.63 4.43
C GLU A 117 -7.17 -16.06 4.21
N ARG A 118 -7.00 -15.11 3.27
CA ARG A 118 -5.68 -14.55 2.92
C ARG A 118 -5.08 -13.68 4.04
N LEU A 119 -5.88 -13.26 5.01
CA LEU A 119 -5.47 -12.38 6.11
C LEU A 119 -5.76 -13.01 7.47
N ASN A 120 -4.70 -13.30 8.24
CA ASN A 120 -4.81 -13.95 9.55
C ASN A 120 -5.47 -13.07 10.64
N ASN A 121 -5.48 -11.73 10.48
CA ASN A 121 -5.98 -10.76 11.46
C ASN A 121 -7.05 -9.83 10.87
N SER A 122 -8.06 -10.39 10.21
CA SER A 122 -9.09 -9.60 9.54
C SER A 122 -10.33 -9.41 10.42
N LEU A 123 -10.50 -8.23 11.01
CA LEU A 123 -11.80 -7.75 11.53
C LEU A 123 -12.77 -7.33 10.40
N VAL A 124 -12.50 -7.72 9.15
CA VAL A 124 -13.38 -7.45 8.01
C VAL A 124 -14.49 -8.50 8.06
N VAL A 125 -15.46 -8.25 8.94
CA VAL A 125 -16.76 -8.91 9.10
C VAL A 125 -16.78 -10.35 8.59
N GLY A 126 -16.56 -11.30 9.50
CA GLY A 126 -16.70 -12.73 9.22
C GLY A 126 -18.10 -13.07 8.72
N LYS A 127 -18.19 -14.16 7.95
CA LYS A 127 -19.43 -14.69 7.34
C LYS A 127 -20.63 -14.50 8.27
N VAL A 128 -21.57 -13.64 7.88
CA VAL A 128 -22.93 -13.72 8.40
C VAL A 128 -23.53 -14.96 7.76
N LYS A 129 -23.60 -16.06 8.51
CA LYS A 129 -24.37 -17.24 8.13
C LYS A 129 -25.86 -16.90 8.09
#